data_AF-A0A938EQD2-F1
#
_entry.id   AF-A0A938EQD2-F1
#
_cell.length_a   1.000
_cell.length_b   1.000
_cell.length_c   1.000
_cell.angle_alpha   90.00
_cell.angle_beta   90.00
_cell.angle_gamma   90.00
#
_symmetry.space_group_name_H-M   'P 1'
#
loop_
_entity.id
_entity.type
_entity.pdbx_description
1 polymer ?
#
loop_
_entity_poly.entity_id
_entity_poly.type
_entity_poly.pdbx_seq_one_letter_code
_entity_poly.pdbx_strand_id
1 'polypeptide(L)'
;MRRGRSFRVSCGFAKSGIFDPIVFPGQDPAGHDHQFFGATTINKDSTGASLVAANINGDATTCTRLRDGSAYWMPSLQVADDPANPVTVQPDEIRVRYHAPRGQRVRSFPVGFTLVAGDKGATTVQANAGWRCEFDRPGTPLEAAPPPCDTDEAIVGVVRFPNCWDGRNATNPTQAHMAYRVNGACPTTHPVAVPELVEEVFWPSDGQDHAYQLSSGNAAGLHADFINGWDQRALRNQVRRWLNRRG
;
A
#
# COMPACT_ATOMS: atom_id res chain seq x y z
N MET A 1 -22.64 -18.39 0.91
CA MET A 1 -21.47 -17.58 1.30
C MET A 1 -21.76 -16.10 1.08
N ARG A 2 -21.84 -15.28 2.15
CA ARG A 2 -21.88 -13.82 2.01
C ARG A 2 -20.50 -13.36 1.51
N ARG A 3 -20.41 -12.89 0.27
CA ARG A 3 -19.19 -12.25 -0.26
C ARG A 3 -18.83 -11.08 0.67
N GLY A 4 -17.58 -11.01 1.13
CA GLY A 4 -17.09 -9.91 1.97
C GLY A 4 -17.30 -8.54 1.30
N ARG A 5 -17.44 -7.49 2.11
CA ARG A 5 -17.57 -6.10 1.65
C ARG A 5 -16.21 -5.56 1.23
N SER A 6 -15.69 -6.03 0.11
CA SER A 6 -14.33 -5.76 -0.36
C SER A 6 -14.22 -5.82 -1.88
N PHE A 7 -13.23 -5.12 -2.44
CA PHE A 7 -12.74 -5.37 -3.80
C PHE A 7 -11.21 -5.33 -3.82
N ARG A 8 -10.62 -5.99 -4.81
CA ARG A 8 -9.16 -6.05 -5.02
C ARG A 8 -8.76 -5.32 -6.30
N VAL A 9 -7.57 -4.75 -6.26
CA VAL A 9 -6.77 -4.28 -7.40
C VAL A 9 -5.49 -5.11 -7.41
N SER A 10 -5.10 -5.60 -8.58
CA SER A 10 -3.76 -6.18 -8.80
C SER A 10 -3.03 -5.32 -9.81
N CYS A 11 -1.79 -4.97 -9.54
CA CYS A 11 -0.94 -4.15 -10.41
C CYS A 11 0.46 -4.76 -10.51
N GLY A 12 1.07 -4.68 -11.70
CA GLY A 12 2.46 -5.07 -11.88
C GLY A 12 3.45 -4.03 -11.36
N PHE A 13 4.70 -4.43 -11.18
CA PHE A 13 5.82 -3.52 -10.94
C PHE A 13 5.93 -2.47 -12.06
N ALA A 14 6.05 -1.20 -11.68
CA ALA A 14 6.22 -0.09 -12.62
C ALA A 14 7.69 0.30 -12.78
N LYS A 15 8.37 0.62 -11.66
CA LYS A 15 9.79 0.98 -11.61
C LYS A 15 10.29 1.12 -10.16
N SER A 16 11.61 1.24 -10.01
CA SER A 16 12.23 1.74 -8.78
C SER A 16 12.61 3.22 -8.88
N GLY A 17 12.88 3.87 -7.75
CA GLY A 17 13.41 5.23 -7.71
C GLY A 17 13.66 5.75 -6.29
N ILE A 18 14.64 6.63 -6.15
CA ILE A 18 15.02 7.27 -4.88
C ILE A 18 14.30 8.62 -4.75
N PHE A 19 12.96 8.60 -4.73
CA PHE A 19 12.16 9.82 -4.53
C PHE A 19 10.86 9.46 -3.82
N ASP A 20 10.22 10.46 -3.19
CA ASP A 20 8.92 10.31 -2.55
C ASP A 20 8.05 11.56 -2.77
N PRO A 21 6.99 11.51 -3.58
CA PRO A 21 6.15 12.68 -3.85
C PRO A 21 5.24 13.08 -2.69
N ILE A 22 5.09 12.26 -1.64
CA ILE A 22 4.35 12.61 -0.42
C ILE A 22 5.29 13.24 0.61
N VAL A 23 6.41 12.59 0.90
CA VAL A 23 7.32 12.97 1.99
C VAL A 23 8.33 14.03 1.55
N PHE A 24 8.81 13.95 0.30
CA PHE A 24 9.82 14.86 -0.27
C PHE A 24 9.36 15.42 -1.63
N PRO A 25 8.21 16.14 -1.68
CA PRO A 25 7.63 16.59 -2.93
C PRO A 25 8.63 17.42 -3.75
N GLY A 26 8.80 17.04 -5.01
CA GLY A 26 9.65 17.71 -5.99
C GLY A 26 11.15 17.39 -5.91
N GLN A 27 11.59 16.54 -4.97
CA GLN A 27 13.00 16.22 -4.76
C GLN A 27 13.35 14.84 -5.33
N ASP A 28 14.48 14.77 -6.06
CA ASP A 28 15.04 13.54 -6.63
C ASP A 28 16.56 13.73 -6.84
N PRO A 29 17.44 12.98 -6.17
CA PRO A 29 17.10 11.92 -5.21
C PRO A 29 16.68 12.47 -3.83
N ALA A 30 15.75 11.80 -3.15
CA ALA A 30 15.37 12.07 -1.77
C ALA A 30 14.85 10.82 -1.05
N GLY A 31 15.22 10.66 0.21
CA GLY A 31 14.79 9.53 1.03
C GLY A 31 15.61 8.26 0.78
N HIS A 32 14.96 7.21 0.27
CA HIS A 32 15.53 5.89 0.00
C HIS A 32 14.88 5.31 -1.27
N ASP A 33 15.39 4.17 -1.75
CA ASP A 33 14.87 3.53 -2.96
C ASP A 33 13.50 2.88 -2.71
N HIS A 34 12.50 3.24 -3.51
CA HIS A 34 11.16 2.67 -3.44
C HIS A 34 10.88 1.79 -4.66
N GLN A 35 10.00 0.80 -4.49
CA GLN A 35 9.40 0.02 -5.58
C GLN A 35 7.98 0.50 -5.82
N PHE A 36 7.73 1.03 -7.01
CA PHE A 36 6.45 1.62 -7.40
C PHE A 36 5.60 0.67 -8.23
N PHE A 37 4.29 0.74 -8.02
CA PHE A 37 3.27 -0.05 -8.71
C PHE A 37 2.09 0.83 -9.15
N GLY A 38 1.34 0.35 -10.14
CA GLY A 38 0.17 1.04 -10.68
C GLY A 38 0.58 2.12 -11.67
N ALA A 39 0.54 3.39 -11.26
CA ALA A 39 0.81 4.52 -12.14
C ALA A 39 2.20 4.44 -12.81
N THR A 40 2.23 4.30 -14.13
CA THR A 40 3.49 4.23 -14.90
C THR A 40 4.18 5.59 -15.03
N THR A 41 3.44 6.68 -14.76
CA THR A 41 3.91 8.07 -14.86
C THR A 41 4.40 8.66 -13.53
N ILE A 42 4.38 7.88 -12.45
CA ILE A 42 4.81 8.31 -11.11
C ILE A 42 6.22 8.92 -11.14
N ASN A 43 6.41 10.04 -10.47
CA ASN A 43 7.67 10.77 -10.36
C ASN A 43 7.61 11.71 -9.13
N LYS A 44 8.73 12.35 -8.79
CA LYS A 44 8.88 13.26 -7.64
C LYS A 44 7.84 14.40 -7.57
N ASP A 45 7.27 14.81 -8.71
CA ASP A 45 6.31 15.93 -8.83
C ASP A 45 4.84 15.45 -8.87
N SER A 46 4.61 14.13 -8.72
CA SER A 46 3.28 13.55 -8.89
C SER A 46 2.29 13.97 -7.81
N THR A 47 1.08 14.29 -8.24
CA THR A 47 -0.07 14.55 -7.37
C THR A 47 -1.24 13.66 -7.80
N GLY A 48 -2.25 13.48 -6.95
CA GLY A 48 -3.44 12.73 -7.37
C GLY A 48 -4.11 13.30 -8.63
N ALA A 49 -4.06 14.62 -8.83
CA ALA A 49 -4.58 15.24 -10.04
C ALA A 49 -3.75 14.90 -11.29
N SER A 50 -2.41 14.92 -11.20
CA SER A 50 -1.55 14.57 -12.34
C SER A 50 -1.69 13.10 -12.71
N LEU A 51 -1.81 12.21 -11.72
CA LEU A 51 -2.01 10.78 -11.96
C LEU A 51 -3.37 10.47 -12.60
N VAL A 52 -4.45 11.11 -12.13
CA VAL A 52 -5.77 10.99 -12.76
C VAL A 52 -5.74 11.49 -14.22
N ALA A 53 -5.09 12.64 -14.46
CA ALA A 53 -5.00 13.21 -15.80
C ALA A 53 -4.20 12.31 -16.75
N ALA A 54 -3.07 11.77 -16.28
CA ALA A 54 -2.22 10.87 -17.05
C ALA A 54 -2.96 9.58 -17.44
N ASN A 55 -3.80 9.04 -16.55
CA ASN A 55 -4.53 7.79 -16.79
C ASN A 55 -5.96 7.98 -17.35
N ILE A 56 -6.24 9.12 -18.00
CA ILE A 56 -7.59 9.41 -18.53
C ILE A 56 -8.07 8.40 -19.58
N ASN A 57 -7.14 7.76 -20.31
CA ASN A 57 -7.46 6.72 -21.29
C ASN A 57 -7.39 5.30 -20.72
N GLY A 58 -6.82 5.14 -19.52
CA GLY A 58 -6.65 3.85 -18.86
C GLY A 58 -5.43 3.05 -19.34
N ASP A 59 -4.43 3.74 -19.90
CA ASP A 59 -3.20 3.20 -20.48
C ASP A 59 -1.93 3.62 -19.71
N ALA A 60 -2.07 4.44 -18.67
CA ALA A 60 -0.96 4.89 -17.81
C ALA A 60 -0.94 4.16 -16.45
N THR A 61 -1.27 2.87 -16.45
CA THR A 61 -1.34 2.03 -15.24
C THR A 61 -0.94 0.59 -15.55
N THR A 62 -0.24 -0.06 -14.61
CA THR A 62 0.01 -1.51 -14.63
C THR A 62 -1.13 -2.31 -13.99
N CYS A 63 -2.17 -1.63 -13.48
CA CYS A 63 -3.27 -2.27 -12.78
C CYS A 63 -4.26 -2.97 -13.71
N THR A 64 -4.73 -4.15 -13.30
CA THR A 64 -5.84 -4.90 -13.94
C THR A 64 -7.13 -4.09 -14.04
N ARG A 65 -7.29 -3.06 -13.21
CA ARG A 65 -8.40 -2.10 -13.28
C ARG A 65 -7.93 -0.84 -13.99
N LEU A 66 -8.14 -0.77 -15.30
CA LEU A 66 -7.63 0.30 -16.16
C LEU A 66 -7.99 1.73 -15.71
N ARG A 67 -9.07 1.92 -14.93
CA ARG A 67 -9.48 3.23 -14.39
C ARG A 67 -8.83 3.58 -13.05
N ASP A 68 -7.91 2.76 -12.57
CA ASP A 68 -7.07 3.01 -11.42
C ASP A 68 -5.71 3.54 -11.88
N GLY A 69 -5.53 4.86 -11.84
CA GLY A 69 -4.25 5.52 -12.09
C GLY A 69 -3.46 5.77 -10.81
N SER A 70 -3.79 5.10 -9.70
CA SER A 70 -3.11 5.33 -8.42
C SER A 70 -1.68 4.83 -8.41
N ALA A 71 -0.86 5.45 -7.59
CA ALA A 71 0.48 4.97 -7.27
C ALA A 71 0.45 4.31 -5.89
N TYR A 72 1.11 3.16 -5.79
CA TYR A 72 1.34 2.39 -4.57
C TYR A 72 2.83 2.11 -4.50
N TRP A 73 3.46 2.29 -3.35
CA TRP A 73 4.88 1.99 -3.21
C TRP A 73 5.28 1.67 -1.78
N MET A 74 6.45 1.04 -1.66
CA MET A 74 7.10 0.73 -0.40
C MET A 74 8.62 0.71 -0.62
N PRO A 75 9.44 0.68 0.45
CA PRO A 75 10.88 0.54 0.33
C PRO A 75 11.26 -0.74 -0.42
N SER A 76 12.32 -0.71 -1.21
CA SER A 76 12.85 -1.88 -1.89
C SER A 76 13.28 -2.96 -0.90
N LEU A 77 12.80 -4.19 -1.08
CA LEU A 77 13.28 -5.37 -0.37
C LEU A 77 14.67 -5.76 -0.89
N GLN A 78 15.57 -6.11 0.02
CA GLN A 78 16.95 -6.50 -0.28
C GLN A 78 17.35 -7.76 0.48
N VAL A 79 18.03 -8.67 -0.21
CA VAL A 79 18.83 -9.73 0.42
C VAL A 79 20.17 -9.11 0.85
N ALA A 80 20.53 -9.28 2.11
CA ALA A 80 21.63 -8.63 2.80
C ALA A 80 22.53 -9.64 3.55
N ASP A 81 22.67 -10.86 2.99
CA ASP A 81 23.62 -11.87 3.50
C ASP A 81 25.06 -11.35 3.53
N ASP A 82 25.40 -10.48 2.56
CA ASP A 82 26.52 -9.56 2.64
C ASP A 82 26.00 -8.14 2.89
N PRO A 83 26.05 -7.63 4.15
CA PRO A 83 25.60 -6.29 4.47
C PRO A 83 26.34 -5.17 3.74
N ALA A 84 27.54 -5.43 3.20
CA ALA A 84 28.28 -4.46 2.39
C ALA A 84 27.73 -4.33 0.96
N ASN A 85 27.03 -5.36 0.46
CA ASN A 85 26.54 -5.43 -0.91
C ASN A 85 25.12 -6.04 -0.98
N PRO A 86 24.11 -5.38 -0.41
CA PRO A 86 22.74 -5.88 -0.46
C PRO A 86 22.21 -5.90 -1.89
N VAL A 87 21.45 -6.95 -2.23
CA VAL A 87 20.87 -7.17 -3.56
C VAL A 87 19.37 -6.91 -3.51
N THR A 88 18.89 -5.94 -4.29
CA THR A 88 17.45 -5.65 -4.41
C THR A 88 16.70 -6.80 -5.09
N VAL A 89 15.63 -7.25 -4.45
CA VAL A 89 14.72 -8.26 -4.97
C VAL A 89 13.61 -7.56 -5.76
N GLN A 90 13.45 -7.92 -7.03
CA GLN A 90 12.37 -7.37 -7.84
C GLN A 90 11.03 -8.05 -7.48
N PRO A 91 9.95 -7.28 -7.24
CA PRO A 91 8.64 -7.83 -6.91
C PRO A 91 7.93 -8.35 -8.16
N ASP A 92 7.07 -9.34 -7.96
CA ASP A 92 6.19 -9.89 -9.00
C ASP A 92 4.97 -8.99 -9.23
N GLU A 93 4.26 -8.65 -8.15
CA GLU A 93 3.07 -7.81 -8.19
C GLU A 93 2.73 -7.18 -6.85
N ILE A 94 1.81 -6.23 -6.87
CA ILE A 94 1.06 -5.79 -5.69
C ILE A 94 -0.41 -6.21 -5.81
N ARG A 95 -0.98 -6.65 -4.69
CA ARG A 95 -2.42 -6.85 -4.51
C ARG A 95 -2.92 -5.88 -3.45
N VAL A 96 -3.74 -4.91 -3.87
CA VAL A 96 -4.34 -3.93 -2.98
C VAL A 96 -5.79 -4.31 -2.69
N ARG A 97 -6.09 -4.52 -1.41
CA ARG A 97 -7.45 -4.82 -0.94
C ARG A 97 -8.09 -3.59 -0.34
N TYR A 98 -9.22 -3.18 -0.92
CA TYR A 98 -10.11 -2.18 -0.35
C TYR A 98 -11.24 -2.90 0.35
N HIS A 99 -11.44 -2.67 1.64
CA HIS A 99 -12.55 -3.29 2.34
C HIS A 99 -13.23 -2.34 3.34
N ALA A 100 -14.53 -2.57 3.54
CA ALA A 100 -15.32 -1.81 4.49
C ALA A 100 -15.33 -2.50 5.86
N PRO A 101 -15.10 -1.75 6.96
CA PRO A 101 -15.34 -2.25 8.30
C PRO A 101 -16.77 -2.77 8.47
N ARG A 102 -16.96 -3.78 9.35
CA ARG A 102 -18.29 -4.31 9.69
C ARG A 102 -19.18 -3.19 10.22
N GLY A 103 -20.46 -3.21 9.84
CA GLY A 103 -21.49 -2.32 10.38
C GLY A 103 -21.48 -0.88 9.87
N GLN A 104 -20.50 -0.44 9.05
CA GLN A 104 -20.41 0.97 8.64
C GLN A 104 -20.32 1.13 7.12
N ARG A 105 -20.98 2.15 6.57
CA ARG A 105 -20.76 2.60 5.18
C ARG A 105 -19.50 3.45 5.12
N VAL A 106 -18.73 3.30 4.04
CA VAL A 106 -17.47 4.04 3.85
C VAL A 106 -17.62 5.09 2.73
N ARG A 107 -16.92 6.21 2.83
CA ARG A 107 -16.81 7.20 1.75
C ARG A 107 -15.63 6.86 0.85
N SER A 108 -15.78 7.03 -0.46
CA SER A 108 -14.64 6.95 -1.39
C SER A 108 -13.58 7.99 -1.03
N PHE A 109 -12.31 7.63 -1.20
CA PHE A 109 -11.21 8.59 -1.12
C PHE A 109 -11.43 9.73 -2.13
N PRO A 110 -11.28 11.01 -1.71
CA PRO A 110 -11.34 12.15 -2.62
C PRO A 110 -10.13 12.17 -3.57
N VAL A 111 -10.16 13.00 -4.62
CA VAL A 111 -8.98 13.26 -5.46
C VAL A 111 -7.83 13.80 -4.60
N GLY A 112 -6.60 13.41 -4.90
CA GLY A 112 -5.42 13.91 -4.18
C GLY A 112 -5.26 13.34 -2.77
N PHE A 113 -6.04 12.31 -2.44
CA PHE A 113 -5.90 11.63 -1.17
C PHE A 113 -4.56 10.90 -1.10
N THR A 114 -3.77 11.20 -0.08
CA THR A 114 -2.48 10.57 0.17
C THR A 114 -2.51 9.81 1.48
N LEU A 115 -1.84 8.66 1.53
CA LEU A 115 -1.69 7.86 2.74
C LEU A 115 -0.25 7.38 2.87
N VAL A 116 0.26 7.34 4.09
CA VAL A 116 1.49 6.63 4.48
C VAL A 116 1.16 5.82 5.73
N ALA A 117 1.60 4.56 5.78
CA ALA A 117 1.35 3.67 6.90
C ALA A 117 2.53 2.72 7.16
N GLY A 118 2.62 2.22 8.40
CA GLY A 118 3.80 1.53 8.91
C GLY A 118 4.75 2.50 9.61
N ASP A 119 5.73 1.93 10.29
CA ASP A 119 6.75 2.67 11.04
C ASP A 119 8.14 2.30 10.55
N LYS A 120 8.78 3.21 9.81
CA LYS A 120 10.16 3.04 9.32
C LYS A 120 11.16 2.78 10.46
N GLY A 121 10.90 3.29 11.66
CA GLY A 121 11.78 3.14 12.82
C GLY A 121 11.62 1.82 13.57
N ALA A 122 10.65 0.98 13.19
CA ALA A 122 10.38 -0.26 13.89
C ALA A 122 11.56 -1.24 13.80
N THR A 123 11.89 -1.85 14.94
CA THR A 123 12.90 -2.92 15.06
C THR A 123 12.28 -4.26 15.47
N THR A 124 10.96 -4.28 15.65
CA THR A 124 10.16 -5.45 16.05
C THR A 124 8.89 -5.49 15.23
N VAL A 125 8.16 -6.60 15.30
CA VAL A 125 6.87 -6.77 14.63
C VAL A 125 5.92 -5.59 14.90
N GLN A 126 5.26 -5.09 13.85
CA GLN A 126 4.29 -4.00 13.95
C GLN A 126 2.86 -4.55 13.98
N ALA A 127 1.94 -3.79 14.57
CA ALA A 127 0.52 -4.17 14.59
C ALA A 127 -0.15 -4.13 13.20
N ASN A 128 0.31 -3.24 12.33
CA ASN A 128 -0.32 -2.94 11.04
C ASN A 128 0.60 -3.21 9.83
N ALA A 129 1.82 -3.69 10.05
CA ALA A 129 2.75 -4.02 8.98
C ALA A 129 3.64 -5.21 9.36
N GLY A 130 4.09 -5.95 8.37
CA GLY A 130 5.02 -7.06 8.56
C GLY A 130 4.97 -8.06 7.41
N TRP A 131 5.53 -9.23 7.66
CA TRP A 131 5.85 -10.21 6.61
C TRP A 131 5.17 -11.55 6.86
N ARG A 132 4.98 -12.32 5.80
CA ARG A 132 4.47 -13.70 5.83
C ARG A 132 4.79 -14.40 4.51
N CYS A 133 4.60 -15.71 4.45
CA CYS A 133 4.58 -16.42 3.18
C CYS A 133 3.18 -16.39 2.54
N GLU A 134 3.07 -16.53 1.22
CA GLU A 134 1.80 -16.38 0.49
C GLU A 134 0.74 -17.37 0.98
N PHE A 135 1.11 -18.63 1.19
CA PHE A 135 0.21 -19.73 1.54
C PHE A 135 0.01 -19.91 3.04
N ASP A 136 0.52 -18.99 3.85
CA ASP A 136 0.20 -18.94 5.27
C ASP A 136 -1.30 -18.95 5.51
N ARG A 137 -1.71 -19.72 6.53
CA ARG A 137 -3.12 -19.85 6.87
C ARG A 137 -3.70 -18.50 7.28
N PRO A 138 -4.97 -18.19 6.95
CA PRO A 138 -5.61 -16.98 7.43
C PRO A 138 -5.55 -16.88 8.96
N GLY A 139 -4.96 -15.79 9.46
CA GLY A 139 -4.80 -15.54 10.89
C GLY A 139 -3.40 -15.88 11.44
N THR A 140 -2.49 -16.41 10.62
CA THR A 140 -1.05 -16.44 10.97
C THR A 140 -0.58 -15.02 11.29
N PRO A 141 0.08 -14.79 12.44
CA PRO A 141 0.67 -13.49 12.77
C PRO A 141 1.70 -13.06 11.74
N LEU A 142 1.81 -11.75 11.52
CA LEU A 142 2.90 -11.21 10.69
C LEU A 142 4.22 -11.26 11.46
N GLU A 143 5.31 -11.37 10.72
CA GLU A 143 6.67 -11.39 11.23
C GLU A 143 7.38 -10.04 11.06
N ALA A 144 8.46 -9.85 11.81
CA ALA A 144 9.27 -8.64 11.77
C ALA A 144 10.19 -8.58 10.54
N ALA A 145 10.49 -9.72 9.92
CA ALA A 145 11.25 -9.81 8.67
C ALA A 145 10.63 -10.93 7.81
N PRO A 146 10.91 -10.98 6.49
CA PRO A 146 10.52 -12.11 5.66
C PRO A 146 10.89 -13.45 6.30
N PRO A 147 9.91 -14.34 6.54
CA PRO A 147 10.20 -15.71 6.95
C PRO A 147 10.78 -16.54 5.78
N PRO A 148 11.40 -17.70 6.07
CA PRO A 148 11.81 -18.63 5.03
C PRO A 148 10.56 -19.22 4.34
N CYS A 149 10.32 -18.80 3.10
CA CYS A 149 9.20 -19.26 2.28
C CYS A 149 9.67 -20.29 1.26
N ASP A 150 8.83 -21.29 0.96
CA ASP A 150 9.18 -22.33 -0.02
C ASP A 150 9.30 -21.77 -1.46
N THR A 151 10.00 -22.49 -2.35
CA THR A 151 10.21 -22.06 -3.76
C THR A 151 8.93 -21.95 -4.60
N ASP A 152 7.84 -22.55 -4.15
CA ASP A 152 6.54 -22.53 -4.84
C ASP A 152 5.59 -21.44 -4.31
N GLU A 153 6.06 -20.58 -3.40
CA GLU A 153 5.29 -19.47 -2.87
C GLU A 153 6.10 -18.16 -2.80
N ALA A 154 5.39 -17.05 -2.62
CA ALA A 154 5.99 -15.72 -2.55
C ALA A 154 6.23 -15.27 -1.10
N ILE A 155 7.26 -14.44 -0.93
CA ILE A 155 7.43 -13.58 0.24
C ILE A 155 6.41 -12.45 0.13
N VAL A 156 5.64 -12.19 1.19
CA VAL A 156 4.59 -11.17 1.18
C VAL A 156 4.83 -10.10 2.24
N GLY A 157 5.05 -8.86 1.80
CA GLY A 157 5.03 -7.67 2.64
C GLY A 157 3.61 -7.14 2.75
N VAL A 158 3.09 -6.98 3.96
CA VAL A 158 1.71 -6.56 4.23
C VAL A 158 1.71 -5.23 4.98
N VAL A 159 1.01 -4.22 4.47
CA VAL A 159 0.78 -2.93 5.17
C VAL A 159 -0.70 -2.61 5.21
N ARG A 160 -1.24 -2.35 6.41
CA ARG A 160 -2.64 -1.97 6.67
C ARG A 160 -2.73 -0.48 6.98
N PHE A 161 -3.44 0.24 6.14
CA PHE A 161 -3.59 1.69 6.28
C PHE A 161 -4.70 2.08 7.26
N PRO A 162 -4.63 3.28 7.87
CA PRO A 162 -5.73 3.80 8.67
C PRO A 162 -7.00 3.99 7.82
N ASN A 163 -8.16 3.92 8.47
CA ASN A 163 -9.47 3.85 7.80
C ASN A 163 -10.51 4.85 8.35
N CYS A 164 -10.06 5.83 9.13
CA CYS A 164 -10.86 6.95 9.61
C CYS A 164 -10.22 8.27 9.20
N TRP A 165 -11.00 9.10 8.49
CA TRP A 165 -10.58 10.38 7.94
C TRP A 165 -11.19 11.53 8.74
N ASP A 166 -10.44 12.62 8.92
CA ASP A 166 -10.91 13.87 9.53
C ASP A 166 -12.08 14.55 8.77
N GLY A 167 -12.31 14.13 7.53
CA GLY A 167 -13.38 14.62 6.67
C GLY A 167 -13.09 15.95 5.98
N ARG A 168 -11.87 16.48 6.14
CA ARG A 168 -11.44 17.80 5.69
C ARG A 168 -10.22 17.73 4.76
N ASN A 169 -9.13 17.13 5.22
CA ASN A 169 -7.83 17.21 4.54
C ASN A 169 -7.59 15.98 3.66
N ALA A 170 -7.37 16.15 2.36
CA ALA A 170 -7.04 15.02 1.50
C ALA A 170 -5.59 14.54 1.70
N THR A 171 -4.72 15.45 2.12
CA THR A 171 -3.30 15.20 2.35
C THR A 171 -2.85 15.96 3.59
N ASN A 172 -1.86 15.42 4.29
CA ASN A 172 -1.20 16.05 5.41
C ASN A 172 0.23 15.48 5.51
N PRO A 173 1.29 16.31 5.64
CA PRO A 173 2.67 15.82 5.68
C PRO A 173 2.93 14.80 6.79
N THR A 174 2.27 14.93 7.94
CA THR A 174 2.42 14.01 9.08
C THR A 174 1.34 12.92 9.12
N GLN A 175 0.52 12.81 8.07
CA GLN A 175 -0.65 11.91 7.98
C GLN A 175 -1.70 12.09 9.09
N ALA A 176 -1.71 13.24 9.77
CA ALA A 176 -2.61 13.50 10.90
C ALA A 176 -4.10 13.67 10.48
N HIS A 177 -4.41 13.63 9.19
CA HIS A 177 -5.77 13.58 8.66
C HIS A 177 -6.39 12.18 8.75
N MET A 178 -5.59 11.18 9.15
CA MET A 178 -5.98 9.78 9.21
C MET A 178 -5.75 9.17 10.58
N ALA A 179 -6.66 8.29 10.99
CA ALA A 179 -6.54 7.51 12.21
C ALA A 179 -7.02 6.07 12.00
N TYR A 180 -6.46 5.15 12.78
CA TYR A 180 -6.98 3.80 12.88
C TYR A 180 -8.25 3.79 13.73
N ARG A 181 -9.14 2.83 13.45
CA ARG A 181 -10.30 2.57 14.31
C ARG A 181 -9.87 2.13 15.70
N VAL A 182 -10.60 2.60 16.70
CA VAL A 182 -10.44 2.19 18.09
C VAL A 182 -11.74 1.52 18.52
N ASN A 183 -11.65 0.32 19.11
CA ASN A 183 -12.82 -0.46 19.57
C ASN A 183 -13.92 -0.62 18.52
N GLY A 184 -13.51 -0.79 17.26
CA GLY A 184 -14.45 -1.01 16.17
C GLY A 184 -15.26 0.24 15.77
N ALA A 185 -14.79 1.45 16.07
CA ALA A 185 -15.37 2.72 15.61
C ALA A 185 -14.29 3.73 15.21
N CYS A 186 -14.68 4.72 14.41
CA CYS A 186 -13.80 5.87 14.15
C CYS A 186 -13.77 6.82 15.35
N PRO A 187 -12.58 7.35 15.71
CA PRO A 187 -12.49 8.39 16.72
C PRO A 187 -13.32 9.62 16.35
N THR A 188 -13.75 10.40 17.34
CA THR A 188 -14.52 11.64 17.12
C THR A 188 -13.72 12.70 16.35
N THR A 189 -12.39 12.65 16.43
CA THR A 189 -11.47 13.49 15.64
C THR A 189 -11.41 13.11 14.16
N HIS A 190 -11.78 11.87 13.83
CA HIS A 190 -11.72 11.30 12.48
C HIS A 190 -13.05 10.64 12.08
N PRO A 191 -14.16 11.38 12.05
CA PRO A 191 -15.50 10.79 12.05
C PRO A 191 -15.88 10.09 10.73
N VAL A 192 -15.11 10.28 9.66
CA VAL A 192 -15.44 9.78 8.34
C VAL A 192 -14.78 8.42 8.09
N ALA A 193 -15.56 7.35 8.13
CA ALA A 193 -15.07 6.03 7.70
C ALA A 193 -14.79 6.01 6.19
N VAL A 194 -13.61 5.54 5.82
CA VAL A 194 -13.14 5.31 4.45
C VAL A 194 -12.75 3.83 4.30
N PRO A 195 -12.56 3.29 3.08
CA PRO A 195 -12.08 1.93 2.91
C PRO A 195 -10.77 1.73 3.66
N GLU A 196 -10.61 0.59 4.33
CA GLU A 196 -9.28 0.15 4.76
C GLU A 196 -8.55 -0.42 3.54
N LEU A 197 -7.43 0.21 3.23
CA LEU A 197 -6.51 -0.21 2.19
C LEU A 197 -5.48 -1.14 2.82
N VAL A 198 -5.27 -2.30 2.20
CA VAL A 198 -4.22 -3.25 2.58
C VAL A 198 -3.39 -3.51 1.34
N GLU A 199 -2.12 -3.13 1.40
CA GLU A 199 -1.12 -3.42 0.37
C GLU A 199 -0.42 -4.72 0.72
N GLU A 200 -0.45 -5.66 -0.23
CA GLU A 200 0.29 -6.92 -0.17
C GLU A 200 1.20 -6.93 -1.39
N VAL A 201 2.52 -6.77 -1.22
CA VAL A 201 3.52 -6.91 -2.29
C VAL A 201 4.13 -8.30 -2.21
N PHE A 202 4.30 -8.91 -3.38
CA PHE A 202 4.75 -10.29 -3.56
C PHE A 202 6.14 -10.26 -4.21
N TRP A 203 7.10 -10.92 -3.59
CA TRP A 203 8.42 -11.17 -4.14
C TRP A 203 8.65 -12.67 -4.31
N PRO A 204 9.43 -13.10 -5.30
CA PRO A 204 9.80 -14.50 -5.44
C PRO A 204 10.63 -14.97 -4.24
N SER A 205 10.43 -16.23 -3.83
CA SER A 205 11.32 -16.93 -2.90
C SER A 205 12.15 -17.95 -3.66
N ASP A 206 13.43 -18.10 -3.30
CA ASP A 206 14.29 -19.17 -3.80
C ASP A 206 14.39 -20.36 -2.81
N GLY A 207 13.59 -20.33 -1.74
CA GLY A 207 13.58 -21.37 -0.71
C GLY A 207 14.72 -21.29 0.30
N GLN A 208 15.58 -20.27 0.22
CA GLN A 208 16.70 -20.09 1.13
C GLN A 208 16.36 -19.15 2.28
N ASP A 209 17.03 -19.37 3.41
CA ASP A 209 16.97 -18.49 4.57
C ASP A 209 17.99 -17.36 4.40
N HIS A 210 17.51 -16.20 3.93
CA HIS A 210 18.30 -15.01 3.68
C HIS A 210 18.14 -13.99 4.82
N ALA A 211 19.20 -13.23 5.09
CA ALA A 211 19.09 -12.02 5.88
C ALA A 211 18.45 -10.92 5.02
N TYR A 212 17.24 -10.49 5.36
CA TYR A 212 16.56 -9.43 4.61
C TYR A 212 16.66 -8.06 5.29
N GLN A 213 16.69 -7.02 4.48
CA GLN A 213 16.51 -5.64 4.90
C GLN A 213 15.65 -4.87 3.89
N LEU A 214 15.27 -3.66 4.26
CA LEU A 214 14.68 -2.69 3.34
C LEU A 214 15.75 -1.67 2.94
N SER A 215 15.60 -1.04 1.78
CA SER A 215 16.41 0.13 1.41
C SER A 215 16.30 1.29 2.43
N SER A 216 15.25 1.30 3.25
CA SER A 216 15.05 2.22 4.36
C SER A 216 15.75 1.82 5.67
N GLY A 217 16.36 0.63 5.73
CA GLY A 217 16.98 0.05 6.92
C GLY A 217 16.39 -1.29 7.32
N ASN A 218 16.00 -1.44 8.59
CA ASN A 218 15.52 -2.70 9.14
C ASN A 218 14.28 -3.25 8.41
N ALA A 219 14.20 -4.56 8.18
CA ALA A 219 13.02 -5.22 7.59
C ALA A 219 11.73 -5.01 8.41
N ALA A 220 11.86 -4.89 9.73
CA ALA A 220 10.75 -4.58 10.63
C ALA A 220 10.20 -3.17 10.39
N GLY A 221 10.97 -2.29 9.76
CA GLY A 221 10.59 -0.94 9.37
C GLY A 221 9.70 -0.87 8.13
N LEU A 222 8.99 -1.95 7.78
CA LEU A 222 8.10 -1.98 6.62
C LEU A 222 7.02 -0.88 6.72
N HIS A 223 6.92 -0.10 5.66
CA HIS A 223 5.93 0.93 5.46
C HIS A 223 5.53 0.99 4.00
N ALA A 224 4.42 1.64 3.71
CA ALA A 224 3.93 1.82 2.36
C ALA A 224 3.15 3.12 2.22
N ASP A 225 3.00 3.52 0.96
CA ASP A 225 2.55 4.84 0.56
C ASP A 225 1.59 4.73 -0.62
N PHE A 226 0.60 5.62 -0.63
CA PHE A 226 -0.46 5.62 -1.62
C PHE A 226 -0.85 7.03 -2.02
N ILE A 227 -0.96 7.26 -3.34
CA ILE A 227 -1.64 8.43 -3.91
C ILE A 227 -2.87 7.95 -4.69
N ASN A 228 -4.05 8.47 -4.31
CA ASN A 228 -5.27 8.20 -5.04
C ASN A 228 -5.26 8.87 -6.43
N GLY A 229 -5.01 8.05 -7.46
CA GLY A 229 -5.05 8.40 -8.87
C GLY A 229 -6.25 7.79 -9.62
N TRP A 230 -7.23 7.27 -8.89
CA TRP A 230 -8.45 6.72 -9.49
C TRP A 230 -9.28 7.75 -10.27
N ASP A 231 -9.84 7.32 -11.39
CA ASP A 231 -11.06 7.96 -11.92
C ASP A 231 -12.13 7.94 -10.82
N GLN A 232 -12.57 9.11 -10.41
CA GLN A 232 -13.41 9.26 -9.23
C GLN A 232 -14.80 8.65 -9.43
N ARG A 233 -15.32 8.63 -10.66
CA ARG A 233 -16.60 7.98 -10.96
C ARG A 233 -16.43 6.47 -10.85
N ALA A 234 -15.34 5.91 -11.36
CA ALA A 234 -15.01 4.51 -11.26
C ALA A 234 -14.82 4.07 -9.80
N LEU A 235 -14.04 4.82 -9.00
CA LEU A 235 -13.85 4.52 -7.58
C LEU A 235 -15.16 4.57 -6.80
N ARG A 236 -15.98 5.62 -6.98
CA ARG A 236 -17.32 5.70 -6.35
C ARG A 236 -18.20 4.51 -6.73
N ASN A 237 -18.13 4.05 -7.98
CA ASN A 237 -18.85 2.86 -8.41
C ASN A 237 -18.34 1.58 -7.73
N GLN A 238 -17.03 1.40 -7.56
CA GLN A 238 -16.49 0.26 -6.81
C GLN A 238 -16.94 0.29 -5.35
N VAL A 239 -16.81 1.45 -4.69
CA VAL A 239 -17.24 1.63 -3.30
C VAL A 239 -18.73 1.35 -3.15
N ARG A 240 -19.58 1.90 -4.02
CA ARG A 240 -21.03 1.65 -3.98
C ARG A 240 -21.36 0.16 -4.16
N ARG A 241 -20.73 -0.51 -5.13
CA ARG A 241 -21.06 -1.88 -5.55
C ARG A 241 -20.55 -2.93 -4.58
N TRP A 242 -19.32 -2.77 -4.09
CA TRP A 242 -18.62 -3.81 -3.34
C TRP A 242 -18.53 -3.50 -1.85
N LEU A 243 -18.33 -2.23 -1.50
CA LEU A 243 -18.12 -1.84 -0.10
C LEU A 243 -19.43 -1.43 0.57
N ASN A 244 -20.30 -0.70 -0.10
CA ASN A 244 -21.56 -0.17 0.46
C ASN A 244 -22.80 -0.90 -0.05
N ARG A 245 -22.65 -2.14 -0.52
CA ARG A 245 -23.78 -2.95 -0.99
C ARG A 245 -24.84 -3.04 0.13
N ARG A 246 -26.10 -2.77 -0.21
CA ARG A 246 -27.22 -3.09 0.68
C ARG A 246 -27.33 -4.61 0.70
N GLY A 247 -27.32 -5.19 1.91
CA GLY A 247 -27.52 -6.63 2.10
C GLY A 247 -28.86 -7.09 1.56
#